data_AF-A0A836BM20-F1
#
_entry.id   AF-A0A836BM20-F1
#
_cell.length_a   1.000
_cell.length_b   1.000
_cell.length_c   1.000
_cell.angle_alpha   90.00
_cell.angle_beta   90.00
_cell.angle_gamma   90.00
#
_symmetry.space_group_name_H-M   'P 1'
#
loop_
_entity.id
_entity.type
_entity.pdbx_description
1 polymer ?
#
loop_
_entity_poly.entity_id
_entity_poly.type
_entity_poly.pdbx_seq_one_letter_code
_entity_poly.pdbx_strand_id
1 'polypeptide(L)'
;MVHVGIIIVDSRLMPARVGTTGVAISCAGIEPVNDMRAEKDLNGNPLKVTFQAVVDNLASIANHKMGEGSESKPFAIIRNSDAKLTDRKINPNELAVSHDQCVYVRGLRNSPQNS
;
A
#
# COMPACT_ATOMS: atom_id res chain seq x y z
N MET A 1 -21.82 0.00 17.72
CA MET A 1 -20.35 -0.07 17.81
C MET A 1 -19.76 0.62 16.58
N VAL A 2 -18.62 1.30 16.73
CA VAL A 2 -17.90 1.91 15.59
C VAL A 2 -16.89 0.88 15.08
N HIS A 3 -16.90 0.60 13.79
CA HIS A 3 -15.89 -0.23 13.15
C HIS A 3 -14.77 0.68 12.60
N VAL A 4 -13.51 0.36 12.93
CA VAL A 4 -12.35 1.16 12.53
C VAL A 4 -11.28 0.28 11.90
N GLY A 5 -10.72 0.76 10.79
CA GLY A 5 -9.50 0.21 10.21
C GLY A 5 -8.27 0.76 10.92
N ILE A 6 -7.27 -0.09 11.13
CA ILE A 6 -5.97 0.26 11.69
C ILE A 6 -4.91 -0.06 10.64
N ILE A 7 -3.98 0.88 10.42
CA ILE A 7 -2.86 0.72 9.49
C ILE A 7 -1.59 1.10 10.25
N ILE A 8 -0.58 0.22 10.21
CA ILE A 8 0.76 0.51 10.71
C ILE A 8 1.59 0.98 9.52
N VAL A 9 2.19 2.16 9.65
CA VAL A 9 2.87 2.87 8.56
C VAL A 9 4.32 3.10 8.91
N ASP A 10 5.19 2.97 7.91
CA ASP A 10 6.59 3.38 7.95
C ASP A 10 6.95 4.09 6.65
N SER A 11 8.08 4.80 6.61
CA SER A 11 8.53 5.49 5.41
C SER A 11 9.44 4.59 4.56
N ARG A 12 9.30 4.68 3.25
CA ARG A 12 10.12 3.92 2.29
C ARG A 12 10.66 4.78 1.17
N LEU A 13 11.77 4.32 0.59
CA LEU A 13 12.28 4.79 -0.69
C LEU A 13 11.58 4.06 -1.84
N MET A 14 11.31 4.79 -2.93
CA MET A 14 10.80 4.22 -4.17
C MET A 14 11.87 4.34 -5.27
N PRO A 15 12.17 3.25 -6.00
CA PRO A 15 13.16 3.30 -7.08
C PRO A 15 12.87 4.42 -8.08
N ALA A 16 13.94 5.11 -8.50
CA ALA A 16 13.92 6.24 -9.42
C ALA A 16 13.13 7.49 -8.94
N ARG A 17 12.87 7.62 -7.63
CA ARG A 17 12.22 8.81 -7.04
C ARG A 17 13.10 9.42 -5.95
N VAL A 18 13.06 10.75 -5.86
CA VAL A 18 13.71 11.49 -4.76
C VAL A 18 12.72 11.61 -3.60
N GLY A 19 13.19 11.28 -2.39
CA GLY A 19 12.43 11.38 -1.14
C GLY A 19 11.77 10.06 -0.69
N THR A 20 11.14 10.12 0.49
CA THR A 20 10.41 9.01 1.09
C THR A 20 8.89 9.16 0.93
N THR A 21 8.17 8.05 1.06
CA THR A 21 6.71 8.04 1.15
C THR A 21 6.25 7.00 2.16
N GLY A 22 5.07 7.20 2.75
CA GLY A 22 4.48 6.22 3.65
C GLY A 22 4.07 4.94 2.91
N VAL A 23 4.32 3.80 3.54
CA VAL A 23 3.89 2.48 3.10
C VAL A 23 3.26 1.73 4.27
N ALA A 24 2.23 0.92 4.00
CA ALA A 24 1.63 0.09 5.02
C ALA A 24 2.52 -1.13 5.30
N ILE A 25 2.95 -1.29 6.56
CA ILE A 25 3.59 -2.53 7.02
C ILE A 25 2.54 -3.60 7.27
N SER A 26 1.41 -3.21 7.89
CA SER A 26 0.30 -4.11 8.20
C SER A 26 -1.00 -3.35 8.39
N CYS A 27 -2.13 -4.05 8.31
CA CYS A 27 -3.45 -3.49 8.57
C CYS A 27 -4.41 -4.50 9.22
N ALA A 28 -5.46 -3.99 9.85
CA ALA A 28 -6.57 -4.76 10.41
C ALA A 28 -7.87 -3.94 10.31
N GLY A 29 -9.03 -4.60 10.20
CA GLY A 29 -10.32 -3.91 10.11
C GLY A 29 -10.62 -3.26 8.75
N ILE A 30 -9.73 -3.40 7.76
CA ILE A 30 -9.79 -2.72 6.46
C ILE A 30 -9.26 -3.63 5.35
N GLU A 31 -9.91 -3.62 4.19
CA GLU A 31 -9.45 -4.34 3.01
C GLU A 31 -8.15 -3.70 2.48
N PRO A 32 -7.04 -4.46 2.37
CA PRO A 32 -5.73 -3.91 1.99
C PRO A 32 -5.71 -3.42 0.54
N VAL A 33 -6.37 -4.17 -0.33
CA VAL A 33 -6.45 -3.91 -1.77
C VAL A 33 -7.90 -3.90 -2.22
N ASN A 34 -8.21 -3.04 -3.19
CA ASN A 34 -9.46 -3.10 -3.92
C ASN A 34 -9.20 -3.78 -5.27
N ASP A 35 -9.85 -4.93 -5.49
CA ASP A 35 -9.75 -5.65 -6.75
C ASP A 35 -10.68 -5.01 -7.77
N MET A 36 -10.11 -4.20 -8.67
CA MET A 36 -10.87 -3.54 -9.73
C MET A 36 -10.89 -4.35 -11.03
N ARG A 37 -10.38 -5.59 -11.02
CA ARG A 37 -10.42 -6.46 -12.20
C ARG A 37 -11.89 -6.79 -12.49
N ALA A 38 -12.28 -6.65 -13.76
CA ALA A 38 -13.66 -6.74 -14.28
C ALA A 38 -14.53 -5.47 -14.15
N GLU A 39 -14.07 -4.41 -13.48
CA GLU A 39 -14.71 -3.11 -13.60
C GLU A 39 -14.45 -2.51 -14.98
N LYS A 40 -15.41 -1.75 -15.50
CA LYS A 40 -15.30 -1.07 -16.80
C LYS A 40 -14.76 0.34 -16.60
N ASP A 41 -13.80 0.72 -17.43
CA ASP A 41 -13.39 2.12 -17.52
C ASP A 41 -14.51 2.99 -18.13
N LEU A 42 -14.29 4.30 -18.19
CA LEU A 42 -15.23 5.27 -18.77
C LEU A 42 -15.55 4.99 -20.25
N ASN A 43 -14.74 4.19 -20.94
CA ASN A 43 -14.90 3.80 -22.33
C ASN A 43 -15.45 2.38 -22.49
N GLY A 44 -15.84 1.72 -21.39
CA GLY A 44 -16.42 0.38 -21.39
C GLY A 44 -15.40 -0.77 -21.49
N ASN A 45 -14.10 -0.49 -21.47
CA ASN A 45 -13.07 -1.52 -21.51
C ASN A 45 -12.87 -2.12 -20.11
N PRO A 46 -12.67 -3.44 -19.98
CA PRO A 46 -12.37 -4.05 -18.70
C PRO A 46 -10.99 -3.59 -18.20
N LEU A 47 -10.91 -3.20 -16.93
CA LEU A 47 -9.65 -2.96 -16.24
C LEU A 47 -8.88 -4.29 -16.15
N LYS A 48 -7.75 -4.37 -16.87
CA LYS A 48 -7.00 -5.61 -17.06
C LYS A 48 -6.20 -6.03 -15.82
N VAL A 49 -5.62 -5.07 -15.10
CA VAL A 49 -4.71 -5.33 -13.97
C VAL A 49 -4.75 -4.13 -13.04
N THR A 50 -5.66 -4.08 -12.09
CA THR A 50 -5.63 -3.00 -11.10
C THR A 50 -6.14 -3.51 -9.76
N PHE A 51 -5.25 -4.11 -8.99
CA PHE A 51 -5.39 -4.03 -7.54
C PHE A 51 -5.00 -2.62 -7.15
N GLN A 52 -5.96 -1.85 -6.64
CA GLN A 52 -5.64 -0.59 -6.02
C GLN A 52 -5.13 -0.86 -4.60
N ALA A 53 -3.90 -0.43 -4.28
CA ALA A 53 -3.31 -0.57 -2.96
C ALA A 53 -3.91 0.44 -1.97
N VAL A 54 -5.13 0.16 -1.51
CA VAL A 54 -5.95 1.07 -0.68
C VAL A 54 -5.19 1.52 0.55
N VAL A 55 -4.63 0.59 1.32
CA VAL A 55 -3.96 0.94 2.58
C VAL A 55 -2.62 1.65 2.37
N ASP A 56 -1.91 1.38 1.28
CA ASP A 56 -0.70 2.14 0.94
C ASP A 56 -1.02 3.58 0.53
N ASN A 57 -2.10 3.77 -0.22
CA ASN A 57 -2.56 5.12 -0.56
C ASN A 57 -2.91 5.91 0.70
N LEU A 58 -3.62 5.30 1.65
CA LEU A 58 -3.94 5.92 2.94
C LEU A 58 -2.70 6.15 3.80
N ALA A 59 -1.76 5.20 3.82
CA ALA A 59 -0.49 5.31 4.52
C ALA A 59 0.33 6.50 4.00
N SER A 60 0.34 6.73 2.68
CA SER A 60 1.08 7.85 2.09
C SER A 60 0.54 9.21 2.57
N ILE A 61 -0.78 9.36 2.67
CA ILE A 61 -1.43 10.58 3.16
C ILE A 61 -1.20 10.75 4.66
N ALA A 62 -1.32 9.66 5.43
CA ALA A 62 -1.04 9.67 6.87
C ALA A 62 0.39 10.09 7.15
N ASN A 63 1.37 9.49 6.47
CA ASN A 63 2.79 9.81 6.62
C ASN A 63 3.09 11.27 6.29
N HIS A 64 2.54 11.78 5.18
CA HIS A 64 2.66 13.20 4.83
C HIS A 64 2.11 14.12 5.94
N LYS A 65 1.03 13.73 6.61
CA LYS A 65 0.43 14.52 7.69
C LYS A 65 1.16 14.39 9.03
N MET A 66 1.69 13.21 9.34
CA MET A 66 2.47 12.92 10.54
C MET A 66 3.82 13.66 10.50
N GLY A 67 4.39 13.83 9.31
CA GLY A 67 5.75 14.36 9.14
C GLY A 67 6.80 13.26 9.31
N GLU A 68 8.05 13.60 9.04
CA GLU A 68 9.19 12.66 9.01
C GLU A 68 10.29 13.03 10.02
N GLY A 69 10.08 14.09 10.83
CA GLY A 69 11.09 14.65 11.72
C GLY A 69 10.59 14.79 13.16
N SER A 70 10.81 15.96 13.74
CA SER A 70 10.52 16.25 15.15
C SER A 70 9.06 16.66 15.42
N GLU A 71 8.17 16.54 14.44
CA GLU A 71 6.76 16.94 14.54
C GLU A 71 6.02 16.20 15.66
N SER A 72 6.52 15.03 16.07
CA SER A 72 6.01 14.25 17.20
C SER A 72 4.52 13.91 17.07
N LYS A 73 4.08 13.59 15.83
CA LYS A 73 2.70 13.18 15.51
C LYS A 73 2.69 11.71 15.07
N PRO A 74 2.64 10.75 16.02
CA PRO A 74 2.77 9.33 15.71
C PRO A 74 1.47 8.69 15.17
N PHE A 75 0.38 9.43 15.08
CA PHE A 75 -0.89 8.92 14.57
C PHE A 75 -1.64 9.97 13.73
N ALA A 76 -2.40 9.49 12.75
CA ALA A 76 -3.33 10.27 11.95
C ALA A 76 -4.68 9.54 11.90
N ILE A 77 -5.78 10.31 11.90
CA ILE A 77 -7.14 9.77 11.74
C ILE A 77 -7.65 10.19 10.37
N ILE A 78 -7.88 9.21 9.51
CA ILE A 78 -8.52 9.41 8.21
C ILE A 78 -10.01 9.12 8.36
N ARG A 79 -10.85 10.03 7.87
CA ARG A 79 -12.31 9.89 7.84
C ARG A 79 -12.79 10.05 6.41
N ASN A 80 -13.92 9.42 6.08
CA ASN A 80 -14.55 9.48 4.75
C ASN A 80 -13.58 9.06 3.64
N SER A 81 -12.84 7.96 3.85
CA SER A 81 -11.91 7.40 2.85
C SER A 81 -12.58 6.49 1.84
N ASP A 82 -13.86 6.14 2.03
CA ASP A 82 -14.60 5.12 1.30
C ASP A 82 -13.94 3.73 1.25
N ALA A 83 -12.92 3.52 2.08
CA ALA A 83 -12.24 2.24 2.19
C ALA A 83 -13.18 1.20 2.81
N LYS A 84 -13.23 0.02 2.18
CA LYS A 84 -14.05 -1.08 2.66
C LYS A 84 -13.49 -1.63 3.97
N LEU A 85 -14.29 -1.54 5.03
CA LEU A 85 -13.96 -2.17 6.32
C LEU A 85 -14.30 -3.66 6.29
N THR A 86 -13.56 -4.45 7.07
CA THR A 86 -13.68 -5.92 7.07
C THR A 86 -13.25 -6.52 8.39
N ASP A 87 -13.94 -7.56 8.85
CA ASP A 87 -13.58 -8.31 10.06
C ASP A 87 -12.70 -9.53 9.75
N ARG A 88 -12.40 -9.79 8.47
CA ARG A 88 -11.61 -10.94 8.07
C ARG A 88 -10.16 -10.79 8.53
N LYS A 89 -9.52 -11.92 8.81
CA LYS A 89 -8.07 -11.95 9.04
C LYS A 89 -7.35 -11.60 7.73
N ILE A 90 -6.55 -10.55 7.74
CA ILE A 90 -5.71 -10.15 6.61
C ILE A 90 -4.42 -10.97 6.64
N ASN A 91 -4.07 -11.59 5.51
CA ASN A 91 -2.80 -12.27 5.35
C ASN A 91 -1.71 -11.26 4.92
N PRO A 92 -0.51 -11.26 5.52
CA PRO A 92 0.60 -10.39 5.09
C PRO A 92 0.93 -10.45 3.59
N ASN A 93 0.73 -11.60 2.96
CA ASN A 93 0.98 -11.78 1.52
C ASN A 93 -0.03 -11.05 0.62
N GLU A 94 -1.09 -10.45 1.18
CA GLU A 94 -2.03 -9.61 0.43
C GLU A 94 -1.53 -8.16 0.27
N LEU A 95 -0.57 -7.75 1.12
CA LEU A 95 0.07 -6.43 1.07
C LEU A 95 1.41 -6.46 0.32
N ALA A 96 2.07 -7.62 0.31
CA ALA A 96 3.41 -7.79 -0.25
C ALA A 96 3.41 -8.74 -1.44
N VAL A 97 4.17 -8.37 -2.47
CA VAL A 97 4.50 -9.28 -3.57
C VAL A 97 5.61 -10.24 -3.13
N SER A 98 5.49 -11.52 -3.51
CA SER A 98 6.53 -12.51 -3.23
C SER A 98 7.83 -12.18 -3.96
N HIS A 99 8.96 -12.65 -3.43
CA HIS A 99 10.30 -12.33 -3.97
C HIS A 99 10.49 -12.74 -5.43
N ASP A 100 9.88 -13.85 -5.87
CA ASP A 100 9.92 -14.35 -7.24
C ASP A 100 9.11 -13.50 -8.23
N GLN A 101 8.03 -12.86 -7.75
CA GLN A 101 7.19 -11.94 -8.52
C GLN A 101 7.66 -10.48 -8.42
N CYS A 102 8.57 -10.16 -7.49
CA CYS A 102 9.09 -8.83 -7.30
C CYS A 102 10.03 -8.42 -8.45
N VAL A 103 9.58 -7.45 -9.25
CA VAL A 103 10.33 -6.93 -10.41
C VAL A 103 11.71 -6.39 -10.03
N TYR A 104 11.84 -5.77 -8.85
CA TYR A 104 13.12 -5.22 -8.36
C TYR A 104 14.11 -6.34 -8.01
N VAL A 105 13.67 -7.33 -7.24
CA VAL A 105 14.51 -8.48 -6.84
C VAL A 105 14.94 -9.27 -8.07
N ARG A 106 14.03 -9.48 -9.02
CA ARG A 106 14.34 -10.14 -10.29
C ARG A 106 15.38 -9.37 -11.10
N GLY A 107 15.31 -8.04 -11.14
CA GLY A 107 16.30 -7.20 -11.80
C GLY A 107 17.69 -7.30 -11.17
N LEU A 108 17.76 -7.29 -9.83
CA LEU A 108 19.03 -7.36 -9.09
C LEU A 108 19.70 -8.74 -9.14
N ARG A 109 18.92 -9.81 -9.26
CA ARG A 109 19.43 -11.19 -9.39
C ARG A 109 20.19 -11.45 -10.70
N ASN A 110 19.92 -10.66 -11.75
CA ASN A 110 20.48 -10.87 -13.08
C ASN A 110 21.74 -10.04 -13.35
N SER A 111 22.31 -9.37 -12.35
CA SER A 111 23.63 -8.76 -12.49
C SER A 111 24.68 -9.86 -12.68
N PRO A 112 25.53 -9.82 -13.73
CA PRO A 112 26.61 -10.77 -13.85
C PRO A 112 27.49 -10.65 -12.60
N GLN A 113 27.71 -11.78 -11.93
CA GLN A 113 28.81 -11.90 -10.98
C GLN A 113 30.09 -11.75 -11.82
N ASN A 114 30.62 -10.54 -11.89
CA ASN A 114 31.94 -10.32 -12.48
C ASN A 114 32.96 -11.02 -11.58
N SER A 115 33.48 -12.12 -12.11
CA SER A 115 34.76 -12.76 -11.76
C SER A 115 35.93 -11.78 -11.88
#